data_AF-A0A2N0D1Q2-F1
#
_entry.id   AF-A0A2N0D1Q2-F1
#
_cell.length_a   1.000
_cell.length_b   1.000
_cell.length_c   1.000
_cell.angle_alpha   90.00
_cell.angle_beta   90.00
_cell.angle_gamma   90.00
#
_symmetry.space_group_name_H-M   'P 1'
#
loop_
_entity.id
_entity.type
_entity.pdbx_description
1 polymer ?
#
loop_
_entity_poly.entity_id
_entity_poly.type
_entity_poly.pdbx_seq_one_letter_code
_entity_poly.pdbx_strand_id
1 'polypeptide(L)'
;MHDWFPDHKVIFAPMQLWPIDFAIDWKWRVLADRRSRVLAWQYKGVPQLKRFCRKHAVPFQYVEDGFIRSIALGAHAAPPMSLAFDAQDMYFNANVPTDLEDLLATYDFDSDTVLMERARKCIERQLAAGLSKYNQGERVSVEAIYGAKTKRRILVIGQVERDASIQYGSIKKYSNNDLVWIAVRENPNAQIIYKPHPEVLQGTADAMSDPDAVRGAALVLDMDISLSDALQTIDHVYTITSLAGFESLLRGIKVTALGCPFYSGWGVTDDRQPNKRRGRKLTAEQIFAAAYILYPRYFDPVQKEPIEIERALDILSQMRALQPRPDQLPAKEDDPLEDLVIRLSERLQATKKRKRLQP
;
A
#
# COMPACT_ATOMS: atom_id res chain seq x y z
N MET A 1 7.76 -16.76 -5.50
CA MET A 1 7.09 -17.06 -6.79
C MET A 1 7.15 -18.52 -7.19
N HIS A 2 8.24 -19.28 -6.96
CA HIS A 2 8.24 -20.72 -7.26
C HIS A 2 7.08 -21.46 -6.57
N ASP A 3 6.88 -21.22 -5.26
CA ASP A 3 5.80 -21.88 -4.51
C ASP A 3 4.39 -21.44 -4.96
N TRP A 4 4.25 -20.27 -5.60
CA TRP A 4 2.98 -19.78 -6.14
C TRP A 4 2.56 -20.48 -7.45
N PHE A 5 3.50 -21.14 -8.11
CA PHE A 5 3.28 -21.81 -9.39
C PHE A 5 3.99 -23.18 -9.40
N PRO A 6 3.56 -24.13 -8.54
CA PRO A 6 4.24 -25.41 -8.39
C PRO A 6 4.29 -26.22 -9.69
N ASP A 7 3.27 -26.08 -10.53
CA ASP A 7 3.17 -26.78 -11.82
C ASP A 7 3.91 -26.07 -12.97
N HIS A 8 4.64 -24.98 -12.69
CA HIS A 8 5.34 -24.21 -13.72
C HIS A 8 6.83 -24.06 -13.40
N LYS A 9 7.66 -24.16 -14.44
CA LYS A 9 9.06 -23.72 -14.35
C LYS A 9 9.11 -22.19 -14.34
N VAL A 10 9.20 -21.59 -13.16
CA VAL A 10 9.34 -20.14 -13.00
C VAL A 10 10.76 -19.71 -13.41
N ILE A 11 10.84 -18.73 -14.31
CA ILE A 11 12.11 -18.16 -14.80
C ILE A 11 12.07 -16.66 -14.53
N PHE A 12 13.05 -16.16 -13.77
CA PHE A 12 13.18 -14.73 -13.49
C PHE A 12 14.05 -14.04 -14.53
N ALA A 13 13.54 -12.97 -15.12
CA ALA A 13 14.34 -12.06 -15.92
C ALA A 13 15.19 -11.14 -15.01
N PRO A 14 16.31 -10.60 -15.52
CA PRO A 14 17.09 -9.58 -14.82
C PRO A 14 16.19 -8.41 -14.36
N MET A 15 16.47 -7.86 -13.18
CA MET A 15 15.70 -6.72 -12.63
C MET A 15 15.68 -5.51 -13.57
N GLN A 16 16.78 -5.27 -14.28
CA GLN A 16 16.89 -4.27 -15.34
C GLN A 16 17.02 -5.00 -16.67
N LEU A 17 15.90 -5.34 -17.28
CA LEU A 17 15.87 -5.94 -18.61
C LEU A 17 15.84 -4.83 -19.66
N TRP A 18 16.91 -4.66 -20.44
CA TRP A 18 16.98 -3.63 -21.45
C TRP A 18 16.21 -4.05 -22.71
N PRO A 19 15.69 -3.10 -23.52
CA PRO A 19 15.00 -3.42 -24.77
C PRO A 19 15.80 -4.33 -25.72
N ILE A 20 17.12 -4.16 -25.76
CA ILE A 20 18.01 -4.97 -26.61
C ILE A 20 18.17 -6.39 -26.08
N ASP A 21 18.36 -6.58 -24.77
CA ASP A 21 18.44 -7.91 -24.14
C ASP A 21 17.13 -8.68 -24.36
N PHE A 22 16.01 -7.97 -24.26
CA PHE A 22 14.71 -8.55 -24.54
C PHE A 22 14.59 -9.00 -26.00
N ALA A 23 15.04 -8.16 -26.95
CA ALA A 23 14.93 -8.45 -28.38
C ALA A 23 15.83 -9.62 -28.82
N ILE A 24 17.03 -9.74 -28.24
CA ILE A 24 18.04 -10.73 -28.63
C ILE A 24 17.80 -12.09 -27.96
N ASP A 25 17.42 -12.12 -26.68
CA ASP A 25 17.33 -13.38 -25.92
C ASP A 25 15.88 -13.70 -25.49
N TRP A 26 15.29 -12.84 -24.67
CA TRP A 26 14.03 -13.17 -23.97
C TRP A 26 12.84 -13.34 -24.89
N LYS A 27 12.77 -12.57 -25.98
CA LYS A 27 11.72 -12.72 -27.00
C LYS A 27 11.63 -14.16 -27.49
N TRP A 28 12.76 -14.77 -27.83
CA TRP A 28 12.77 -16.13 -28.38
C TRP A 28 12.48 -17.17 -27.32
N ARG A 29 12.96 -16.96 -26.08
CA ARG A 29 12.62 -17.82 -24.94
C ARG A 29 11.12 -17.86 -24.66
N VAL A 30 10.46 -16.71 -24.66
CA VAL A 30 9.00 -16.61 -24.44
C VAL A 30 8.23 -17.29 -25.57
N LEU A 31 8.71 -17.20 -26.81
CA LEU A 31 8.04 -17.80 -27.97
C LEU A 31 8.37 -19.29 -28.18
N ALA A 32 9.39 -19.82 -27.51
CA ALA A 32 9.84 -21.20 -27.69
C ALA A 32 8.83 -22.25 -27.18
N ASP A 33 8.07 -21.94 -26.13
CA ASP A 33 7.00 -22.80 -25.61
C ASP A 33 5.66 -22.07 -25.66
N ARG A 34 4.67 -22.65 -26.34
CA ARG A 34 3.32 -22.08 -26.49
C ARG A 34 2.55 -21.99 -25.16
N ARG A 35 3.00 -22.70 -24.13
CA ARG A 35 2.47 -22.65 -22.75
C ARG A 35 3.09 -21.53 -21.93
N SER A 36 4.04 -20.77 -22.49
CA SER A 36 4.66 -19.65 -21.78
C SER A 36 3.63 -18.64 -21.33
N ARG A 37 3.85 -18.11 -20.13
CA ARG A 37 3.08 -17.01 -19.54
C ARG A 37 4.08 -15.98 -19.03
N VAL A 38 3.74 -14.71 -19.18
CA VAL A 38 4.59 -13.60 -18.76
C VAL A 38 3.92 -12.88 -17.60
N LEU A 39 4.68 -12.73 -16.51
CA LEU A 39 4.30 -11.95 -15.34
C LEU A 39 5.26 -10.76 -15.21
N ALA A 40 4.72 -9.57 -14.98
CA ALA A 40 5.50 -8.36 -14.72
C ALA A 40 5.13 -7.76 -13.37
N TRP A 41 6.11 -7.51 -12.50
CA TRP A 41 5.84 -6.87 -11.20
C TRP A 41 5.58 -5.38 -11.42
N GLN A 42 4.35 -4.91 -11.23
CA GLN A 42 3.94 -3.57 -11.66
C GLN A 42 4.36 -3.30 -13.12
N TYR A 43 4.73 -2.06 -13.43
CA TYR A 43 5.28 -1.67 -14.73
C TYR A 43 6.78 -1.99 -14.89
N LYS A 44 7.36 -2.86 -14.07
CA LYS A 44 8.75 -3.30 -14.26
C LYS A 44 8.84 -4.21 -15.48
N GLY A 45 9.65 -3.80 -16.45
CA GLY A 45 9.86 -4.54 -17.69
C GLY A 45 10.12 -3.59 -18.85
N VAL A 46 10.34 -4.14 -20.05
CA VAL A 46 10.49 -3.32 -21.25
C VAL A 46 9.14 -2.70 -21.65
N PRO A 47 9.08 -1.43 -22.11
CA PRO A 47 7.82 -0.76 -22.42
C PRO A 47 6.91 -1.51 -23.41
N GLN A 48 7.51 -2.23 -24.36
CA GLN A 48 6.77 -3.02 -25.35
C GLN A 48 6.29 -4.39 -24.86
N LEU A 49 6.56 -4.82 -23.61
CA LEU A 49 6.34 -6.22 -23.17
C LEU A 49 4.88 -6.67 -23.30
N LYS A 50 3.93 -5.89 -22.77
CA LYS A 50 2.49 -6.19 -22.86
C LYS A 50 2.01 -6.21 -24.31
N ARG A 51 2.46 -5.26 -25.14
CA ARG A 51 2.14 -5.20 -26.58
C ARG A 51 2.71 -6.41 -27.32
N PHE A 52 3.93 -6.82 -26.99
CA PHE A 52 4.56 -8.02 -27.53
C PHE A 52 3.76 -9.27 -27.20
N CYS A 53 3.41 -9.47 -25.93
CA CYS A 53 2.64 -10.63 -25.49
C CYS A 53 1.29 -10.70 -26.21
N ARG A 54 0.59 -9.57 -26.30
CA ARG A 54 -0.68 -9.46 -27.06
C ARG A 54 -0.51 -9.82 -28.54
N LYS A 55 0.54 -9.30 -29.20
CA LYS A 55 0.81 -9.59 -30.63
C LYS A 55 1.04 -11.08 -30.89
N HIS A 56 1.61 -11.80 -29.92
CA HIS A 56 1.97 -13.20 -30.04
C HIS A 56 1.03 -14.16 -29.30
N ALA A 57 -0.12 -13.68 -28.81
CA ALA A 57 -1.08 -14.46 -28.02
C ALA A 57 -0.45 -15.17 -26.80
N VAL A 58 0.54 -14.53 -26.18
CA VAL A 58 1.15 -15.00 -24.92
C VAL A 58 0.37 -14.39 -23.76
N PRO A 59 -0.16 -15.18 -22.80
CA PRO A 59 -0.81 -14.65 -21.61
C PRO A 59 0.13 -13.73 -20.84
N PHE A 60 -0.35 -12.52 -20.53
CA PHE A 60 0.38 -11.51 -19.78
C PHE A 60 -0.46 -11.06 -18.59
N GLN A 61 0.17 -10.96 -17.42
CA GLN A 61 -0.44 -10.37 -16.24
C GLN A 61 0.58 -9.49 -15.52
N TYR A 62 0.13 -8.34 -15.04
CA TYR A 62 0.84 -7.64 -14.00
C TYR A 62 0.63 -8.32 -12.65
N VAL A 63 1.61 -8.20 -11.77
CA VAL A 63 1.62 -8.76 -10.41
C VAL A 63 1.93 -7.65 -9.42
N GLU A 64 1.22 -7.65 -8.31
CA GLU A 64 1.47 -6.78 -7.17
C GLU A 64 1.23 -7.51 -5.86
N ASP A 65 1.78 -6.99 -4.76
CA ASP A 65 1.29 -7.33 -3.43
C ASP A 65 -0.22 -7.08 -3.32
N GLY A 66 -0.96 -8.06 -2.83
CA GLY A 66 -2.36 -7.86 -2.47
C GLY A 66 -2.51 -6.92 -1.26
N PHE A 67 -3.75 -6.59 -0.91
CA PHE A 67 -4.03 -5.57 0.11
C PHE A 67 -3.78 -6.02 1.55
N ILE A 68 -3.61 -7.33 1.77
CA ILE A 68 -3.13 -7.92 3.03
C ILE A 68 -1.81 -8.63 2.74
N ARG A 69 -0.69 -8.04 3.16
CA ARG A 69 0.62 -8.51 2.73
C ARG A 69 1.30 -9.40 3.77
N SER A 70 1.67 -8.88 4.93
CA SER A 70 2.54 -9.59 5.88
C SER A 70 2.60 -8.89 7.24
N ILE A 71 3.14 -9.58 8.25
CA ILE A 71 3.63 -9.00 9.51
C ILE A 71 5.14 -9.21 9.56
N ALA A 72 5.89 -8.18 9.18
CA ALA A 72 7.32 -8.06 9.45
C ALA A 72 7.77 -6.61 9.25
N LEU A 73 8.64 -6.17 10.16
CA LEU A 73 9.46 -4.96 10.08
C LEU A 73 9.91 -4.78 8.63
N GLY A 74 9.60 -3.63 8.02
CA GLY A 74 9.79 -3.33 6.58
C GLY A 74 11.22 -3.45 6.03
N ALA A 75 12.15 -4.00 6.80
CA ALA A 75 13.54 -4.29 6.45
C ALA A 75 13.81 -5.78 6.16
N HIS A 76 12.94 -6.72 6.55
CA HIS A 76 13.15 -8.16 6.29
C HIS A 76 12.19 -8.65 5.20
N ALA A 77 12.73 -9.31 4.18
CA ALA A 77 12.06 -9.76 2.96
C ALA A 77 10.97 -10.84 3.19
N ALA A 78 9.99 -10.56 4.05
CA ALA A 78 8.88 -11.46 4.34
C ALA A 78 8.07 -11.68 3.05
N PRO A 79 7.83 -12.95 2.68
CA PRO A 79 7.04 -13.28 1.50
C PRO A 79 5.61 -12.73 1.64
N PRO A 80 5.00 -12.24 0.55
CA PRO A 80 3.63 -11.75 0.61
C PRO A 80 2.65 -12.91 0.82
N MET A 81 1.69 -12.72 1.71
CA MET A 81 0.56 -13.62 1.96
C MET A 81 -0.49 -13.54 0.86
N SER A 82 -0.54 -12.43 0.11
CA SER A 82 -1.44 -12.26 -1.01
C SER A 82 -0.79 -11.54 -2.19
N LEU A 83 -1.19 -11.91 -3.40
CA LEU A 83 -0.79 -11.27 -4.65
C LEU A 83 -2.03 -10.94 -5.49
N ALA A 84 -2.02 -9.76 -6.10
CA ALA A 84 -2.96 -9.36 -7.15
C ALA A 84 -2.39 -9.69 -8.52
N PHE A 85 -3.25 -10.11 -9.45
CA PHE A 85 -2.88 -10.48 -10.82
C PHE A 85 -3.80 -9.79 -11.83
N ASP A 86 -3.32 -8.74 -12.50
CA ASP A 86 -4.10 -7.99 -13.49
C ASP A 86 -3.70 -8.35 -14.93
N ALA A 87 -4.64 -8.86 -15.72
CA ALA A 87 -4.49 -8.99 -17.17
C ALA A 87 -4.68 -7.65 -17.89
N GLN A 88 -5.60 -6.80 -17.43
CA GLN A 88 -5.85 -5.50 -18.01
C GLN A 88 -4.78 -4.48 -17.64
N ASP A 89 -4.77 -3.95 -16.43
CA ASP A 89 -3.79 -2.97 -15.97
C ASP A 89 -3.85 -2.89 -14.44
N MET A 90 -2.87 -2.23 -13.81
CA MET A 90 -2.74 -2.22 -12.35
C MET A 90 -3.94 -1.54 -11.68
N TYR A 91 -4.51 -2.12 -10.62
CA TYR A 91 -5.66 -1.56 -9.88
C TYR A 91 -5.56 -0.08 -9.49
N PHE A 92 -4.35 0.45 -9.30
CA PHE A 92 -4.11 1.86 -8.94
C PHE A 92 -4.04 2.81 -10.15
N ASN A 93 -4.13 2.29 -11.39
CA ASN A 93 -4.11 3.09 -12.60
C ASN A 93 -5.51 3.59 -12.96
N ALA A 94 -5.78 4.85 -12.68
CA ALA A 94 -7.07 5.47 -12.98
C ALA A 94 -7.24 5.83 -14.46
N ASN A 95 -6.16 5.79 -15.26
CA ASN A 95 -6.21 6.25 -16.65
C ASN A 95 -6.85 5.24 -17.60
N VAL A 96 -6.92 3.97 -17.22
CA VAL A 96 -7.45 2.87 -18.03
C VAL A 96 -8.31 1.93 -17.18
N PRO A 97 -9.17 1.09 -17.79
CA PRO A 97 -9.85 0.02 -17.08
C PRO A 97 -8.88 -0.99 -16.48
N THR A 98 -9.29 -1.63 -15.38
CA THR A 98 -8.53 -2.65 -14.64
C THR A 98 -9.45 -3.81 -14.30
N ASP A 99 -8.89 -4.99 -14.01
CA ASP A 99 -9.72 -6.14 -13.68
C ASP A 99 -10.49 -5.93 -12.37
N LEU A 100 -9.92 -5.19 -11.41
CA LEU A 100 -10.63 -4.79 -10.20
C LEU A 100 -11.74 -3.77 -10.48
N GLU A 101 -11.52 -2.81 -11.39
CA GLU A 101 -12.57 -1.84 -11.77
C GLU A 101 -13.75 -2.55 -12.45
N ASP A 102 -13.48 -3.50 -13.33
CA ASP A 102 -14.53 -4.31 -13.97
C ASP A 102 -15.27 -5.16 -12.94
N LEU A 103 -14.56 -5.82 -12.04
CA LEU A 103 -15.16 -6.61 -10.96
C LEU A 103 -16.11 -5.76 -10.11
N LEU A 104 -15.66 -4.57 -9.69
CA LEU A 104 -16.48 -3.61 -8.93
C LEU A 104 -17.69 -3.11 -9.73
N ALA A 105 -17.53 -2.90 -11.03
CA ALA A 105 -18.60 -2.43 -11.90
C ALA A 105 -19.68 -3.50 -12.12
N THR A 106 -19.29 -4.75 -12.36
CA THR A 106 -20.18 -5.77 -12.93
C THR A 106 -20.65 -6.85 -11.96
N TYR A 107 -19.95 -7.08 -10.84
CA TYR A 107 -20.34 -8.14 -9.92
C TYR A 107 -21.66 -7.82 -9.22
N ASP A 108 -22.52 -8.83 -9.06
CA ASP A 108 -23.82 -8.72 -8.40
C ASP A 108 -23.71 -9.01 -6.89
N PHE A 109 -23.21 -8.01 -6.16
CA PHE A 109 -23.05 -8.10 -4.70
C PHE A 109 -24.38 -8.19 -3.94
N ASP A 110 -25.47 -7.68 -4.52
CA ASP A 110 -26.77 -7.63 -3.84
C ASP A 110 -27.40 -9.03 -3.78
N SER A 111 -27.15 -9.85 -4.80
CA SER A 111 -27.59 -11.26 -4.84
C SER A 111 -26.67 -12.21 -4.06
N ASP A 112 -25.36 -11.96 -4.00
CA ASP A 112 -24.42 -12.85 -3.28
C ASP A 112 -24.33 -12.53 -1.77
N THR A 113 -25.40 -12.88 -1.06
CA THR A 113 -25.49 -12.69 0.40
C THR A 113 -24.41 -13.45 1.18
N VAL A 114 -23.91 -14.57 0.66
CA VAL A 114 -22.88 -15.40 1.31
C VAL A 114 -21.53 -14.69 1.26
N LEU A 115 -21.14 -14.17 0.09
CA LEU A 115 -19.94 -13.36 -0.06
C LEU A 115 -19.99 -12.12 0.83
N MET A 116 -21.13 -11.42 0.86
CA MET A 116 -21.27 -10.21 1.66
C MET A 116 -21.18 -10.50 3.17
N GLU A 117 -21.68 -11.64 3.63
CA GLU A 117 -21.50 -12.09 5.00
C GLU A 117 -20.04 -12.44 5.33
N ARG A 118 -19.33 -13.11 4.40
CA ARG A 118 -17.88 -13.34 4.52
C ARG A 118 -17.13 -12.01 4.63
N ALA A 119 -17.44 -11.04 3.78
CA ALA A 119 -16.83 -9.72 3.78
C ALA A 119 -16.98 -9.00 5.12
N ARG A 120 -18.19 -8.95 5.69
CA ARG A 120 -18.43 -8.33 7.00
C ARG A 120 -17.60 -8.98 8.10
N LYS A 121 -17.58 -10.32 8.18
CA LYS A 121 -16.79 -11.07 9.16
C LYS A 121 -15.29 -10.82 9.00
N CYS A 122 -14.78 -10.79 7.76
CA CYS A 122 -13.38 -10.49 7.49
C CYS A 122 -13.02 -9.06 7.91
N ILE A 123 -13.87 -8.07 7.63
CA ILE A 123 -13.69 -6.68 8.06
C ILE A 123 -13.64 -6.62 9.59
N GLU A 124 -14.64 -7.18 10.28
CA GLU A 124 -14.68 -7.19 11.76
C GLU A 124 -13.40 -7.78 12.36
N ARG A 125 -12.95 -8.93 11.84
CA ARG A 125 -11.72 -9.60 12.30
C ARG A 125 -10.48 -8.75 12.03
N GLN A 126 -10.37 -8.16 10.84
CA GLN A 126 -9.25 -7.30 10.47
C GLN A 126 -9.19 -6.08 11.40
N LEU A 127 -10.32 -5.42 11.65
CA LEU A 127 -10.40 -4.23 12.50
C LEU A 127 -10.14 -4.56 13.96
N ALA A 128 -10.68 -5.66 14.49
CA ALA A 128 -10.47 -6.11 15.87
C ALA A 128 -9.02 -6.48 16.16
N ALA A 129 -8.33 -7.11 15.20
CA ALA A 129 -6.90 -7.39 15.29
C ALA A 129 -6.02 -6.15 14.97
N GLY A 130 -6.66 -5.02 14.61
CA GLY A 130 -6.02 -3.77 14.21
C GLY A 130 -5.23 -3.85 12.90
N LEU A 131 -5.41 -4.91 12.11
CA LEU A 131 -4.53 -5.27 10.99
C LEU A 131 -4.60 -4.24 9.85
N SER A 132 -3.46 -4.01 9.21
CA SER A 132 -3.30 -3.19 8.00
C SER A 132 -2.42 -3.91 6.96
N LYS A 133 -2.20 -3.32 5.78
CA LYS A 133 -1.38 -3.97 4.72
C LYS A 133 -0.02 -4.48 5.22
N TYR A 134 0.72 -3.64 5.95
CA TYR A 134 2.06 -3.97 6.45
C TYR A 134 2.09 -4.29 7.95
N ASN A 135 1.03 -3.98 8.70
CA ASN A 135 0.96 -4.18 10.16
C ASN A 135 2.15 -3.57 10.93
N GLN A 136 2.72 -2.49 10.38
CA GLN A 136 3.86 -1.77 10.92
C GLN A 136 3.43 -0.61 11.81
N GLY A 137 4.38 -0.10 12.59
CA GLY A 137 4.24 1.04 13.46
C GLY A 137 4.06 0.67 14.94
N GLU A 138 4.47 1.60 15.80
CA GLU A 138 4.40 1.48 17.25
C GLU A 138 2.95 1.56 17.73
N ARG A 139 2.61 0.73 18.72
CA ARG A 139 1.35 0.83 19.44
C ARG A 139 1.48 1.90 20.50
N VAL A 140 0.60 2.89 20.44
CA VAL A 140 0.65 4.08 21.30
C VAL A 140 -0.72 4.44 21.83
N SER A 141 -0.75 5.15 22.96
CA SER A 141 -1.96 5.84 23.40
C SER A 141 -2.11 7.13 22.58
N VAL A 142 -3.13 7.18 21.71
CA VAL A 142 -3.39 8.39 20.92
C VAL A 142 -3.77 9.59 21.77
N GLU A 143 -4.33 9.39 22.96
CA GLU A 143 -4.66 10.50 23.86
C GLU A 143 -3.39 11.20 24.36
N ALA A 144 -2.31 10.44 24.58
CA ALA A 144 -1.01 11.00 24.96
C ALA A 144 -0.37 11.85 23.85
N ILE A 145 -0.70 11.57 22.58
CA ILE A 145 -0.11 12.25 21.42
C ILE A 145 -1.02 13.36 20.90
N TYR A 146 -2.32 13.09 20.74
CA TYR A 146 -3.30 14.01 20.16
C TYR A 146 -3.95 14.91 21.22
N GLY A 147 -3.78 14.59 22.50
CA GLY A 147 -4.46 15.21 23.63
C GLY A 147 -5.91 14.78 23.79
N ALA A 148 -6.64 15.45 24.68
CA ALA A 148 -8.09 15.27 24.82
C ALA A 148 -8.82 15.69 23.53
N LYS A 149 -9.82 14.90 23.10
CA LYS A 149 -10.62 15.25 21.92
C LYS A 149 -11.63 16.34 22.28
N THR A 150 -11.26 17.60 22.03
CA THR A 150 -12.13 18.77 22.24
C THR A 150 -12.76 19.32 20.96
N LYS A 151 -12.27 18.88 19.80
CA LYS A 151 -12.74 19.31 18.47
C LYS A 151 -12.67 18.15 17.48
N ARG A 152 -13.27 18.37 16.31
CA ARG A 152 -13.20 17.43 15.17
C ARG A 152 -11.73 17.18 14.81
N ARG A 153 -11.36 15.93 14.56
CA ARG A 153 -10.00 15.52 14.16
C ARG A 153 -9.96 15.11 12.69
N ILE A 154 -9.01 15.69 11.97
CA ILE A 154 -8.73 15.38 10.57
C ILE A 154 -7.35 14.74 10.50
N LEU A 155 -7.26 13.54 9.94
CA LEU A 155 -5.98 12.90 9.67
C LEU A 155 -5.62 13.07 8.20
N VAL A 156 -4.42 13.56 7.96
CA VAL A 156 -3.82 13.70 6.63
C VAL A 156 -2.81 12.57 6.46
N ILE A 157 -3.00 11.73 5.44
CA ILE A 157 -2.14 10.59 5.17
C ILE A 157 -1.07 10.99 4.16
N GLY A 158 0.19 10.97 4.60
CA GLY A 158 1.35 11.14 3.73
C GLY A 158 1.64 9.89 2.91
N GLN A 159 2.18 10.11 1.71
CA GLN A 159 2.66 9.07 0.81
C GLN A 159 4.01 9.48 0.24
N VAL A 160 4.79 8.52 -0.25
CA VAL A 160 5.97 8.85 -1.06
C VAL A 160 5.50 9.45 -2.39
N GLU A 161 5.90 10.68 -2.72
CA GLU A 161 5.33 11.39 -3.89
C GLU A 161 5.67 10.75 -5.25
N ARG A 162 6.71 9.91 -5.31
CA ARG A 162 7.07 9.12 -6.51
C ARG A 162 6.29 7.80 -6.64
N ASP A 163 5.36 7.51 -5.72
CA ASP A 163 4.57 6.27 -5.73
C ASP A 163 3.78 6.14 -7.04
N ALA A 164 3.82 4.94 -7.63
CA ALA A 164 3.13 4.65 -8.89
C ALA A 164 1.62 4.90 -8.78
N SER A 165 1.00 4.66 -7.62
CA SER A 165 -0.41 4.97 -7.38
C SER A 165 -0.71 6.46 -7.50
N ILE A 166 0.22 7.36 -7.12
CA ILE A 166 0.05 8.80 -7.36
C ILE A 166 0.26 9.11 -8.83
N GLN A 167 1.34 8.59 -9.44
CA GLN A 167 1.66 8.82 -10.85
C GLN A 167 0.51 8.42 -11.79
N TYR A 168 -0.14 7.29 -11.53
CA TYR A 168 -1.20 6.73 -12.39
C TYR A 168 -2.61 6.96 -11.84
N GLY A 169 -2.74 7.40 -10.59
CA GLY A 169 -4.04 7.66 -9.95
C GLY A 169 -4.37 9.14 -9.79
N SER A 170 -3.42 10.06 -9.93
CA SER A 170 -3.64 11.50 -9.75
C SER A 170 -3.28 12.31 -11.00
N ILE A 171 -4.26 13.01 -11.56
CA ILE A 171 -4.08 13.92 -12.71
C ILE A 171 -3.27 15.15 -12.29
N LYS A 172 -3.54 15.66 -11.09
CA LYS A 172 -2.77 16.76 -10.49
C LYS A 172 -1.62 16.19 -9.66
N LYS A 173 -0.48 16.87 -9.70
CA LYS A 173 0.65 16.55 -8.82
C LYS A 173 0.46 17.29 -7.50
N TYR A 174 -0.04 16.58 -6.49
CA TYR A 174 -0.11 17.08 -5.13
C TYR A 174 1.13 16.64 -4.35
N SER A 175 1.73 17.56 -3.58
CA SER A 175 2.68 17.22 -2.53
C SER A 175 1.94 16.83 -1.24
N ASN A 176 2.64 16.22 -0.28
CA ASN A 176 2.06 15.99 1.03
C ASN A 176 1.71 17.31 1.75
N ASN A 177 2.51 18.37 1.59
CA ASN A 177 2.20 19.68 2.17
C ASN A 177 0.92 20.28 1.55
N ASP A 178 0.69 20.13 0.25
CA ASP A 178 -0.56 20.58 -0.40
C ASP A 178 -1.78 19.92 0.24
N LEU A 179 -1.70 18.61 0.46
CA LEU A 179 -2.78 17.84 1.09
C LEU A 179 -3.07 18.37 2.50
N VAL A 180 -2.04 18.68 3.29
CA VAL A 180 -2.21 19.28 4.63
C VAL A 180 -2.86 20.66 4.54
N TRP A 181 -2.38 21.54 3.67
CA TRP A 181 -2.94 22.88 3.52
C TRP A 181 -4.38 22.88 3.02
N ILE A 182 -4.75 21.94 2.14
CA ILE A 182 -6.14 21.75 1.71
C ILE A 182 -7.01 21.35 2.92
N ALA A 183 -6.58 20.36 3.71
CA ALA A 183 -7.30 19.94 4.91
C ALA A 183 -7.46 21.08 5.93
N VAL A 184 -6.41 21.89 6.14
CA VAL A 184 -6.44 23.07 7.02
C VAL A 184 -7.48 24.09 6.54
N ARG A 185 -7.44 24.45 5.25
CA ARG A 185 -8.34 25.47 4.67
C ARG A 185 -9.81 25.06 4.71
N GLU A 186 -10.08 23.78 4.50
CA GLU A 186 -11.44 23.24 4.48
C GLU A 186 -12.00 22.95 5.89
N ASN A 187 -11.14 22.90 6.91
CA ASN A 187 -11.52 22.55 8.27
C ASN A 187 -10.91 23.52 9.31
N PRO A 188 -11.22 24.83 9.27
CA PRO A 188 -10.55 25.87 10.06
C PRO A 188 -10.65 25.69 11.59
N ASN A 189 -11.68 24.98 12.07
CA ASN A 189 -11.90 24.75 13.51
C ASN A 189 -11.50 23.33 13.97
N ALA A 190 -10.90 22.53 13.09
CA ALA A 190 -10.53 21.16 13.41
C ALA A 190 -9.11 21.06 14.01
N GLN A 191 -8.78 19.91 14.57
CA GLN A 191 -7.41 19.49 14.81
C GLN A 191 -6.92 18.79 13.55
N ILE A 192 -5.91 19.36 12.89
CA ILE A 192 -5.26 18.71 11.75
C ILE A 192 -4.08 17.91 12.28
N ILE A 193 -4.05 16.62 11.94
CA ILE A 193 -2.99 15.67 12.30
C ILE A 193 -2.41 15.17 10.99
N TYR A 194 -1.10 15.28 10.81
CA TYR A 194 -0.40 14.79 9.62
C TYR A 194 0.43 13.56 10.00
N LYS A 195 0.15 12.42 9.36
CA LYS A 195 0.98 11.22 9.44
C LYS A 195 1.85 11.14 8.19
N PRO A 196 3.13 11.54 8.23
CA PRO A 196 4.04 11.37 7.09
C PRO A 196 4.28 9.87 6.82
N HIS A 197 4.69 9.56 5.59
CA HIS A 197 5.11 8.19 5.28
C HIS A 197 6.43 7.85 6.01
N PRO A 198 6.63 6.60 6.49
CA PRO A 198 7.86 6.23 7.21
C PRO A 198 9.15 6.55 6.45
N GLU A 199 9.19 6.34 5.13
CA GLU A 199 10.34 6.72 4.28
C GLU A 199 10.61 8.24 4.25
N VAL A 200 9.57 9.06 4.38
CA VAL A 200 9.73 10.52 4.47
C VAL A 200 10.33 10.91 5.82
N LEU A 201 9.85 10.31 6.92
CA LEU A 201 10.41 10.51 8.26
C LEU A 201 11.88 10.09 8.35
N GLN A 202 12.25 8.99 7.69
CA GLN A 202 13.61 8.46 7.66
C GLN A 202 14.55 9.21 6.70
N GLY A 203 14.03 10.18 5.93
CA GLY A 203 14.80 10.93 4.94
C GLY A 203 15.31 10.09 3.77
N THR A 204 14.71 8.92 3.52
CA THR A 204 15.05 8.02 2.41
C THR A 204 14.24 8.32 1.14
N ALA A 205 13.16 9.10 1.27
CA ALA A 205 12.42 9.64 0.15
C ALA A 205 12.99 10.98 -0.36
N ASP A 206 12.82 11.26 -1.65
CA ASP A 206 13.17 12.55 -2.24
C ASP A 206 12.35 13.69 -1.60
N ALA A 207 13.00 14.80 -1.29
CA ALA A 207 12.41 15.94 -0.58
C ALA A 207 11.48 16.80 -1.48
N MET A 208 10.37 16.23 -1.94
CA MET A 208 9.31 16.98 -2.63
C MET A 208 8.40 17.74 -1.66
N SER A 209 8.28 17.27 -0.43
CA SER A 209 7.61 17.94 0.67
C SER A 209 8.51 17.94 1.91
N ASP A 210 8.21 18.85 2.83
CA ASP A 210 8.88 18.96 4.11
C ASP A 210 7.83 18.94 5.23
N PRO A 211 7.78 17.89 6.08
CA PRO A 211 6.88 17.87 7.24
C PRO A 211 7.02 19.09 8.15
N ASP A 212 8.21 19.68 8.27
CA ASP A 212 8.45 20.85 9.12
C ASP A 212 7.72 22.10 8.61
N ALA A 213 7.54 22.22 7.29
CA ALA A 213 6.87 23.36 6.66
C ALA A 213 5.36 23.48 7.02
N VAL A 214 4.75 22.45 7.61
CA VAL A 214 3.33 22.43 8.01
C VAL A 214 3.10 22.34 9.51
N ARG A 215 4.15 22.29 10.34
CA ARG A 215 4.02 22.21 11.81
C ARG A 215 3.27 23.38 12.43
N GLY A 216 3.31 24.56 11.80
CA GLY A 216 2.53 25.71 12.25
C GLY A 216 1.01 25.54 12.10
N ALA A 217 0.55 24.58 11.30
CA ALA A 217 -0.87 24.38 10.98
C ALA A 217 -1.41 22.97 11.31
N ALA A 218 -0.53 21.99 11.54
CA ALA A 218 -0.90 20.62 11.84
C ALA A 218 0.02 19.98 12.90
N LEU A 219 -0.53 19.06 13.69
CA LEU A 219 0.24 18.14 14.51
C LEU A 219 0.92 17.11 13.60
N VAL A 220 2.22 17.23 13.40
CA VAL A 220 3.02 16.27 12.61
C VAL A 220 3.44 15.11 13.51
N LEU A 221 3.19 13.89 13.05
CA LEU A 221 3.56 12.67 13.77
C LEU A 221 4.97 12.24 13.39
N ASP A 222 5.91 12.46 14.30
CA ASP A 222 7.35 12.18 14.09
C ASP A 222 7.73 10.71 14.31
N MET A 223 6.84 9.94 14.93
CA MET A 223 7.00 8.52 15.12
C MET A 223 6.12 7.73 14.14
N ASP A 224 6.57 6.55 13.73
CA ASP A 224 5.76 5.67 12.92
C ASP A 224 4.70 4.98 13.77
N ILE A 225 3.58 5.67 14.00
CA ILE A 225 2.41 5.12 14.70
C ILE A 225 1.68 4.13 13.80
N SER A 226 1.20 3.00 14.33
CA SER A 226 0.38 2.07 13.57
C SER A 226 -0.85 2.78 12.97
N LEU A 227 -1.23 2.47 11.73
CA LEU A 227 -2.39 3.12 11.10
C LEU A 227 -3.69 2.92 11.90
N SER A 228 -3.86 1.72 12.47
CA SER A 228 -5.02 1.40 13.31
C SER A 228 -5.12 2.34 14.51
N ASP A 229 -4.00 2.63 15.16
CA ASP A 229 -3.98 3.56 16.28
C ASP A 229 -4.14 5.00 15.78
N ALA A 230 -3.47 5.37 14.70
CA ALA A 230 -3.57 6.72 14.15
C ALA A 230 -5.00 7.12 13.73
N LEU A 231 -5.83 6.14 13.39
CA LEU A 231 -7.25 6.35 13.05
C LEU A 231 -8.17 6.44 14.26
N GLN A 232 -7.70 6.12 15.47
CA GLN A 232 -8.49 6.27 16.69
C GLN A 232 -8.86 7.75 16.87
N THR A 233 -10.12 8.01 17.21
CA THR A 233 -10.68 9.35 17.44
C THR A 233 -10.77 10.28 16.22
N ILE A 234 -10.35 9.83 15.04
CA ILE A 234 -10.39 10.60 13.78
C ILE A 234 -11.82 10.64 13.21
N ASP A 235 -12.24 11.82 12.73
CA ASP A 235 -13.58 12.03 12.15
C ASP A 235 -13.56 12.14 10.62
N HIS A 236 -12.39 12.43 10.03
CA HIS A 236 -12.22 12.57 8.59
C HIS A 236 -10.75 12.27 8.22
N VAL A 237 -10.54 11.60 7.10
CA VAL A 237 -9.23 11.37 6.50
C VAL A 237 -9.11 12.09 5.15
N TYR A 238 -7.95 12.70 4.92
CA TYR A 238 -7.53 13.25 3.63
C TYR A 238 -6.39 12.40 3.08
N THR A 239 -6.49 12.01 1.81
CA THR A 239 -5.52 11.16 1.12
C THR A 239 -5.41 11.55 -0.35
N ILE A 240 -4.27 11.24 -0.99
CA ILE A 240 -4.15 11.33 -2.46
C ILE A 240 -4.68 10.03 -3.05
N THR A 241 -3.95 8.92 -2.88
CA THR A 241 -4.30 7.59 -3.41
C THR A 241 -4.01 6.45 -2.42
N SER A 242 -3.64 6.76 -1.18
CA SER A 242 -3.18 5.77 -0.20
C SER A 242 -4.22 4.70 0.08
N LEU A 243 -3.79 3.45 0.21
CA LEU A 243 -4.64 2.36 0.72
C LEU A 243 -5.22 2.68 2.10
N ALA A 244 -4.50 3.45 2.91
CA ALA A 244 -4.98 3.87 4.23
C ALA A 244 -6.32 4.62 4.18
N GLY A 245 -6.63 5.29 3.05
CA GLY A 245 -7.95 5.87 2.83
C GLY A 245 -9.04 4.81 2.77
N PHE A 246 -8.82 3.69 2.08
CA PHE A 246 -9.77 2.57 2.09
C PHE A 246 -9.91 1.95 3.49
N GLU A 247 -8.80 1.72 4.17
CA GLU A 247 -8.80 1.17 5.54
C GLU A 247 -9.55 2.09 6.53
N SER A 248 -9.61 3.39 6.25
CA SER A 248 -10.41 4.36 7.01
C SER A 248 -11.91 4.21 6.73
N LEU A 249 -12.31 3.95 5.48
CA LEU A 249 -13.71 3.68 5.13
C LEU A 249 -14.24 2.44 5.84
N LEU A 250 -13.43 1.39 5.97
CA LEU A 250 -13.81 0.17 6.71
C LEU A 250 -14.12 0.47 8.18
N ARG A 251 -13.57 1.56 8.74
CA ARG A 251 -13.85 2.03 10.12
C ARG A 251 -15.02 3.01 10.21
N GLY A 252 -15.73 3.26 9.11
CA GLY A 252 -16.80 4.25 9.03
C GLY A 252 -16.31 5.70 9.06
N ILE A 253 -15.01 5.94 8.85
CA ILE A 253 -14.44 7.29 8.83
C ILE A 253 -14.68 7.89 7.45
N LYS A 254 -15.10 9.16 7.40
CA LYS A 254 -15.26 9.91 6.14
C LYS A 254 -13.90 10.08 5.47
N VAL A 255 -13.85 10.01 4.15
CA VAL A 255 -12.60 10.14 3.38
C VAL A 255 -12.78 11.09 2.21
N THR A 256 -11.90 12.10 2.15
CA THR A 256 -11.69 12.93 0.96
C THR A 256 -10.48 12.39 0.19
N ALA A 257 -10.69 12.03 -1.08
CA ALA A 257 -9.64 11.51 -1.96
C ALA A 257 -9.29 12.55 -3.04
N LEU A 258 -8.03 13.00 -3.05
CA LEU A 258 -7.57 14.03 -3.99
C LEU A 258 -7.20 13.45 -5.36
N GLY A 259 -6.67 12.22 -5.37
CA GLY A 259 -6.50 11.42 -6.57
C GLY A 259 -7.70 10.49 -6.78
N CYS A 260 -7.52 9.50 -7.65
CA CYS A 260 -8.51 8.49 -7.98
C CYS A 260 -7.99 7.07 -7.66
N PRO A 261 -7.83 6.71 -6.37
CA PRO A 261 -7.48 5.34 -5.99
C PRO A 261 -8.61 4.36 -6.35
N PHE A 262 -8.35 3.05 -6.33
CA PHE A 262 -9.31 2.01 -6.76
C PHE A 262 -10.68 2.09 -6.08
N TYR A 263 -10.74 2.59 -4.84
CA TYR A 263 -11.94 2.71 -4.02
C TYR A 263 -12.72 4.03 -4.18
N SER A 264 -12.17 5.01 -4.92
CA SER A 264 -12.85 6.28 -5.22
C SER A 264 -13.81 6.15 -6.41
N GLY A 265 -14.76 7.07 -6.56
CA GLY A 265 -15.71 7.07 -7.69
C GLY A 265 -16.90 6.11 -7.54
N TRP A 266 -17.02 5.40 -6.41
CA TRP A 266 -18.11 4.47 -6.12
C TRP A 266 -19.11 5.00 -5.09
N GLY A 267 -19.00 6.28 -4.71
CA GLY A 267 -19.91 6.94 -3.76
C GLY A 267 -19.57 6.77 -2.28
N VAL A 268 -18.42 6.16 -1.95
CA VAL A 268 -17.93 5.99 -0.57
C VAL A 268 -16.98 7.10 -0.10
N THR A 269 -16.54 7.95 -1.01
CA THR A 269 -15.55 9.02 -0.78
C THR A 269 -16.07 10.38 -1.27
N ASP A 270 -15.52 11.46 -0.71
CA ASP A 270 -15.55 12.80 -1.32
C ASP A 270 -14.43 12.88 -2.36
N ASP A 271 -14.79 12.67 -3.63
CA ASP A 271 -13.86 12.56 -4.75
C ASP A 271 -13.52 13.93 -5.33
N ARG A 272 -12.23 14.33 -5.28
CA ARG A 272 -11.75 15.55 -5.95
C ARG A 272 -11.24 15.30 -7.37
N GLN A 273 -11.12 14.03 -7.74
CA GLN A 273 -10.88 13.60 -9.11
C GLN A 273 -11.96 12.61 -9.55
N PRO A 274 -12.93 13.04 -10.39
CA PRO A 274 -13.99 12.16 -10.87
C PRO A 274 -13.44 11.13 -11.87
N ASN A 275 -14.05 9.93 -11.90
CA ASN A 275 -13.79 8.91 -12.91
C ASN A 275 -15.10 8.52 -13.60
N LYS A 276 -15.26 8.91 -14.87
CA LYS A 276 -16.48 8.71 -15.65
C LYS A 276 -16.83 7.23 -15.91
N ARG A 277 -15.88 6.31 -15.76
CA ARG A 277 -16.11 4.86 -15.93
C ARG A 277 -16.79 4.23 -14.72
N ARG A 278 -16.67 4.85 -13.54
CA ARG A 278 -17.25 4.38 -12.28
C ARG A 278 -18.62 5.03 -12.08
N GLY A 279 -19.66 4.34 -12.52
CA GLY A 279 -21.01 4.89 -12.65
C GLY A 279 -22.05 4.35 -11.65
N ARG A 280 -21.69 3.39 -10.79
CA ARG A 280 -22.59 2.82 -9.79
C ARG A 280 -22.14 3.16 -8.37
N LYS A 281 -23.09 3.14 -7.44
CA LYS A 281 -22.82 3.28 -6.01
C LYS A 281 -22.54 1.92 -5.41
N LEU A 282 -21.50 1.83 -4.59
CA LEU A 282 -21.13 0.65 -3.81
C LEU A 282 -21.01 1.02 -2.33
N THR A 283 -21.06 0.02 -1.46
CA THR A 283 -20.67 0.17 -0.05
C THR A 283 -19.19 -0.19 0.15
N ALA A 284 -18.62 0.20 1.29
CA ALA A 284 -17.24 -0.16 1.62
C ALA A 284 -17.06 -1.69 1.72
N GLU A 285 -18.08 -2.40 2.19
CA GLU A 285 -18.10 -3.87 2.27
C GLU A 285 -18.13 -4.52 0.87
N GLN A 286 -18.85 -3.94 -0.10
CA GLN A 286 -18.86 -4.45 -1.48
C GLN A 286 -17.49 -4.25 -2.14
N ILE A 287 -16.87 -3.08 -1.91
CA ILE A 287 -15.51 -2.83 -2.38
C ILE A 287 -14.52 -3.79 -1.71
N PHE A 288 -14.69 -4.08 -0.42
CA PHE A 288 -13.87 -5.05 0.29
C PHE A 288 -14.05 -6.46 -0.29
N ALA A 289 -15.28 -6.91 -0.52
CA ALA A 289 -15.56 -8.22 -1.11
C ALA A 289 -14.82 -8.39 -2.45
N ALA A 290 -14.86 -7.38 -3.32
CA ALA A 290 -14.11 -7.39 -4.56
C ALA A 290 -12.59 -7.39 -4.32
N ALA A 291 -12.09 -6.37 -3.63
CA ALA A 291 -10.66 -6.09 -3.54
C ALA A 291 -9.90 -7.07 -2.63
N TYR A 292 -10.53 -7.64 -1.62
CA TYR A 292 -9.89 -8.49 -0.61
C TYR A 292 -10.29 -9.97 -0.71
N ILE A 293 -11.42 -10.32 -1.32
CA ILE A 293 -11.85 -11.74 -1.41
C ILE A 293 -11.69 -12.28 -2.82
N LEU A 294 -12.30 -11.60 -3.79
CA LEU A 294 -12.42 -12.12 -5.16
C LEU A 294 -11.18 -11.86 -6.02
N TYR A 295 -10.53 -10.71 -5.81
CA TYR A 295 -9.48 -10.20 -6.68
C TYR A 295 -8.07 -10.78 -6.41
N PRO A 296 -7.56 -10.77 -5.16
CA PRO A 296 -6.23 -11.30 -4.86
C PRO A 296 -6.28 -12.81 -4.67
N ARG A 297 -5.13 -13.45 -4.80
CA ARG A 297 -4.91 -14.85 -4.40
C ARG A 297 -4.10 -14.87 -3.11
N TYR A 298 -4.44 -15.76 -2.20
CA TYR A 298 -3.73 -15.93 -0.94
C TYR A 298 -2.92 -17.23 -0.90
N PHE A 299 -1.82 -17.20 -0.17
CA PHE A 299 -0.88 -18.30 -0.07
C PHE A 299 -0.25 -18.33 1.32
N ASP A 300 -0.23 -19.49 1.96
CA ASP A 300 0.50 -19.70 3.22
C ASP A 300 1.99 -19.92 2.90
N PRO A 301 2.90 -18.98 3.26
CA PRO A 301 4.31 -19.12 2.95
C PRO A 301 5.03 -20.21 3.76
N VAL A 302 4.42 -20.68 4.85
CA VAL A 302 4.96 -21.73 5.72
C VAL A 302 4.52 -23.11 5.22
N GLN A 303 3.21 -23.29 5.03
CA GLN A 303 2.64 -24.57 4.57
C GLN A 303 2.79 -24.77 3.05
N LYS A 304 3.10 -23.70 2.31
CA LYS A 304 3.28 -23.70 0.85
C LYS A 304 2.04 -24.13 0.07
N GLU A 305 0.87 -23.70 0.53
CA GLU A 305 -0.41 -24.01 -0.10
C GLU A 305 -1.27 -22.76 -0.33
N PRO A 306 -2.14 -22.76 -1.35
CA PRO A 306 -3.18 -21.74 -1.49
C PRO A 306 -4.10 -21.74 -0.28
N ILE A 307 -4.44 -20.54 0.20
CA ILE A 307 -5.39 -20.34 1.28
C ILE A 307 -6.43 -19.31 0.87
N GLU A 308 -7.43 -19.10 1.72
CA GLU A 308 -8.40 -18.00 1.60
C GLU A 308 -8.07 -16.87 2.58
N ILE A 309 -8.70 -15.71 2.40
CA ILE A 309 -8.49 -14.53 3.25
C ILE A 309 -8.73 -14.83 4.73
N GLU A 310 -9.71 -15.65 5.08
CA GLU A 310 -10.04 -15.97 6.48
C GLU A 310 -8.83 -16.59 7.19
N ARG A 311 -8.13 -17.51 6.50
CA ARG A 311 -6.94 -18.16 7.03
C ARG A 311 -5.74 -17.21 7.06
N ALA A 312 -5.60 -16.35 6.05
CA ALA A 312 -4.57 -15.32 6.04
C ALA A 312 -4.73 -14.35 7.24
N LEU A 313 -5.96 -13.93 7.53
CA LEU A 313 -6.27 -13.10 8.70
C LEU A 313 -5.96 -13.82 10.01
N ASP A 314 -6.25 -15.12 10.13
CA ASP A 314 -5.90 -15.92 11.31
C ASP A 314 -4.40 -15.94 11.56
N ILE A 315 -3.62 -16.30 10.54
CA ILE A 315 -2.16 -16.39 10.62
C ILE A 315 -1.60 -15.02 11.01
N LEU A 316 -2.06 -13.95 10.37
CA LEU A 316 -1.58 -12.61 10.67
C LEU A 316 -1.98 -12.16 12.08
N SER A 317 -3.23 -12.39 12.50
CA SER A 317 -3.64 -12.04 13.86
C SER A 317 -2.78 -12.76 14.91
N GLN A 318 -2.44 -14.03 14.70
CA GLN A 318 -1.56 -14.80 15.57
C GLN A 318 -0.13 -14.25 15.57
N MET A 319 0.45 -14.01 14.39
CA MET A 319 1.79 -13.42 14.26
C MET A 319 1.88 -12.07 14.97
N ARG A 320 0.84 -11.24 14.89
CA ARG A 320 0.80 -9.95 15.56
C ARG A 320 0.67 -10.07 17.08
N ALA A 321 -0.11 -11.03 17.56
CA ALA A 321 -0.25 -11.27 19.00
C ALA A 321 1.08 -11.76 19.63
N LEU A 322 1.91 -12.44 18.85
CA LEU A 322 3.23 -12.90 19.25
C LEU A 322 4.33 -11.83 19.17
N GLN A 323 4.06 -10.66 18.56
CA GLN A 323 5.01 -9.56 18.61
C GLN A 323 5.07 -9.00 20.04
N PRO A 324 6.26 -8.90 20.65
CA PRO A 324 6.40 -8.31 21.98
C PRO A 324 5.86 -6.88 21.94
N ARG A 325 5.04 -6.53 22.93
CA ARG A 325 4.60 -5.16 23.07
C ARG A 325 5.81 -4.29 23.46
N PRO A 326 5.90 -3.01 23.03
CA PRO A 326 7.05 -2.17 23.35
C PRO A 326 7.36 -2.04 24.85
N ASP A 327 6.33 -2.13 25.71
CA ASP A 327 6.41 -2.13 27.17
C ASP A 327 6.95 -3.44 27.78
N GLN A 328 7.13 -4.49 26.97
CA GLN A 328 7.59 -5.82 27.37
C GLN A 328 8.95 -6.18 26.77
N LEU A 329 9.54 -5.31 25.96
CA LEU A 329 10.92 -5.47 25.51
C LEU A 329 11.84 -5.15 26.70
N PRO A 330 12.82 -6.00 27.03
CA PRO A 330 13.87 -5.59 27.95
C PRO A 330 14.50 -4.30 27.42
N ALA A 331 14.85 -3.37 28.31
CA ALA A 331 15.60 -2.18 27.93
C ALA A 331 16.74 -2.63 27.02
N LYS A 332 16.87 -2.03 25.82
CA LYS A 332 17.93 -2.38 24.86
C LYS A 332 19.25 -2.45 25.63
N GLU A 333 19.78 -3.65 25.84
CA GLU A 333 21.16 -3.80 26.23
C GLU A 333 21.98 -3.26 25.07
N ASP A 334 22.89 -2.32 25.35
CA ASP A 334 23.80 -1.74 24.38
C ASP A 334 24.55 -2.86 23.66
N ASP A 335 24.11 -3.26 22.47
CA ASP A 335 24.83 -4.22 21.64
C ASP A 335 26.08 -3.50 21.11
N PRO A 336 27.29 -3.90 21.56
CA PRO A 336 28.53 -3.24 21.14
C PRO A 336 28.74 -3.31 19.62
N LEU A 337 28.07 -4.24 18.92
CA LEU A 337 28.12 -4.38 17.47
C LEU A 337 27.21 -3.39 16.75
N GLU A 338 26.02 -3.07 17.27
CA GLU A 338 25.18 -1.97 16.71
C GLU A 338 25.91 -0.64 16.85
N ASP A 339 26.53 -0.37 18.00
CA ASP A 339 27.24 0.87 18.26
C ASP A 339 28.52 0.99 17.40
N LEU A 340 29.18 -0.13 17.10
CA LEU A 340 30.29 -0.19 16.15
C LEU A 340 29.82 0.06 14.70
N VAL A 341 28.68 -0.50 14.29
CA VAL A 341 28.10 -0.30 12.95
C VAL A 341 27.64 1.15 12.75
N ILE A 342 27.05 1.77 13.77
CA ILE A 342 26.67 3.18 13.77
C ILE A 342 27.92 4.06 13.64
N ARG A 343 28.93 3.85 14.49
CA ARG A 343 30.20 4.62 14.43
C ARG A 343 30.95 4.45 13.10
N LEU A 344 30.91 3.25 12.50
CA LEU A 344 31.49 3.00 11.18
C LEU A 344 30.71 3.71 10.07
N SER A 345 29.38 3.75 10.17
CA SER A 345 28.50 4.44 9.22
C SER A 345 28.67 5.96 9.27
N GLU A 346 28.77 6.53 10.48
CA GLU A 346 29.06 7.95 10.68
C GLU A 346 30.44 8.35 10.15
N ARG A 347 31.47 7.52 10.37
CA ARG A 347 32.81 7.73 9.78
C ARG A 347 32.79 7.66 8.26
N LEU A 348 32.03 6.75 7.66
CA LEU A 348 31.87 6.66 6.20
C LEU A 348 31.16 7.89 5.62
N GLN A 349 30.15 8.42 6.32
CA GLN A 349 29.44 9.64 5.92
C GLN A 349 30.32 10.90 6.07
N ALA A 350 31.11 11.00 7.14
CA ALA A 350 32.07 12.09 7.32
C ALA A 350 33.15 12.11 6.23
N THR A 351 33.62 10.93 5.80
CA THR A 351 34.58 10.81 4.69
C THR A 351 33.96 11.20 3.34
N LYS A 352 32.68 10.88 3.10
CA LYS A 352 31.93 11.34 1.91
C LYS A 352 31.70 12.85 1.89
N LYS A 353 31.46 13.46 3.06
CA LYS A 353 31.28 14.91 3.21
C LYS A 353 32.58 15.68 2.97
N ARG A 354 33.73 15.16 3.42
CA ARG A 354 35.06 15.72 3.13
C ARG A 354 35.46 15.66 1.65
N LYS A 355 35.06 14.61 0.92
CA LYS A 355 35.30 14.49 -0.53
C LYS A 355 34.43 15.43 -1.40
N ARG A 356 33.36 16.02 -0.84
CA ARG A 356 32.51 17.01 -1.53
C ARG A 356 32.92 18.47 -1.30
N LEU A 357 33.92 18.73 -0.46
CA LEU A 357 34.33 20.08 -0.03
C LEU A 357 35.78 20.44 -0.42
N GLN A 358 36.42 19.67 -1.31
CA GLN A 358 37.63 20.12 -1.98
C GLN A 358 37.27 20.54 -3.41
N PRO A 359 37.68 21.74 -3.86
CA PRO A 359 37.29 22.31 -5.15
C PRO A 359 37.81 21.51 -6.34
#